data_AF-A0A950ZWD3-F1
#
_entry.id   AF-A0A950ZWD3-F1
#
_cell.length_a   1.000
_cell.length_b   1.000
_cell.length_c   1.000
_cell.angle_alpha   90.00
_cell.angle_beta   90.00
_cell.angle_gamma   90.00
#
_symmetry.space_group_name_H-M   'P 1'
#
loop_
_entity.id
_entity.type
_entity.pdbx_description
1 polymer ?
#
loop_
_entity_poly.entity_id
_entity_poly.type
_entity_poly.pdbx_seq_one_letter_code
_entity_poly.pdbx_strand_id
1 'polypeptide(L)'
;MKRRTFPASAIAATMILQQAGFNVDYVATDRRTVGQRRTSKDPAVKGGWHLYNNFTDGMARAPMTHAHLWAGANAAPGWPKTPRIEEFSAEWVRTPDQCAQDIQRQAFTDMPHIALGGIARPTAYRADLAEVMPGCAVF
;
A
#
# COMPACT_ATOMS: atom_id res chain seq x y z
N MET A 1 10.14 19.53 -17.62
CA MET A 1 9.39 18.26 -17.80
C MET A 1 8.56 18.00 -16.55
N LYS A 2 7.25 18.30 -16.55
CA LYS A 2 6.37 18.15 -15.37
C LYS A 2 6.02 16.66 -15.20
N ARG A 3 6.76 15.92 -14.38
CA ARG A 3 6.42 14.53 -14.04
C ARG A 3 5.25 14.54 -13.05
N ARG A 4 4.02 14.39 -13.56
CA ARG A 4 2.82 14.09 -12.76
C ARG A 4 2.89 12.62 -12.33
N THR A 5 3.41 12.33 -11.13
CA THR A 5 3.58 10.94 -10.65
C THR A 5 2.40 10.37 -9.85
N PHE A 6 1.32 11.13 -9.67
CA PHE A 6 0.13 10.67 -8.94
C PHE A 6 -1.11 10.95 -9.80
N PRO A 7 -1.34 10.14 -10.87
CA PRO A 7 -2.16 8.91 -10.76
C PRO A 7 -1.76 7.78 -11.73
N ALA A 8 -0.52 7.78 -12.25
CA ALA A 8 -0.12 6.87 -13.33
C ALA A 8 -0.26 5.38 -12.96
N SER A 9 0.00 5.02 -11.71
CA SER A 9 -0.12 3.63 -11.23
C SER A 9 -1.55 3.10 -11.26
N ALA A 10 -2.54 3.91 -10.87
CA ALA A 10 -3.94 3.51 -10.86
C ALA A 10 -4.48 3.34 -12.29
N ILE A 11 -4.13 4.28 -13.19
CA ILE A 11 -4.51 4.21 -14.60
C ILE A 11 -3.85 2.99 -15.27
N ALA A 12 -2.55 2.77 -15.05
CA ALA A 12 -1.84 1.61 -15.58
C ALA A 12 -2.44 0.29 -15.07
N ALA A 13 -2.77 0.20 -13.78
CA ALA A 13 -3.44 -0.98 -13.22
C ALA A 13 -4.81 -1.23 -13.87
N THR A 14 -5.62 -0.19 -14.07
CA THR A 14 -6.90 -0.30 -14.78
C THR A 14 -6.70 -0.84 -16.20
N MET A 15 -5.75 -0.29 -16.96
CA MET A 15 -5.48 -0.73 -18.33
C MET A 15 -5.05 -2.20 -18.39
N ILE A 16 -4.16 -2.61 -17.49
CA ILE A 16 -3.69 -4.01 -17.42
C ILE A 16 -4.83 -4.95 -17.07
N LEU A 17 -5.68 -4.60 -16.09
CA LEU A 17 -6.84 -5.41 -15.71
C LEU A 17 -7.86 -5.52 -16.85
N GLN A 18 -8.14 -4.42 -17.56
CA GLN A 18 -9.01 -4.43 -18.73
C GLN A 18 -8.43 -5.32 -19.85
N GLN A 19 -7.12 -5.23 -20.11
CA GLN A 19 -6.44 -6.08 -21.09
C GLN A 19 -6.47 -7.57 -20.70
N ALA A 20 -6.44 -7.87 -19.39
CA ALA A 20 -6.61 -9.21 -18.86
C ALA A 20 -8.08 -9.70 -18.88
N GLY A 21 -9.02 -8.90 -19.38
CA GLY A 21 -10.43 -9.28 -19.56
C GLY A 21 -11.35 -8.95 -18.38
N PHE A 22 -10.89 -8.21 -17.38
CA PHE A 22 -11.75 -7.78 -16.27
C PHE A 22 -12.67 -6.62 -16.70
N ASN A 23 -13.91 -6.64 -16.21
CA ASN A 23 -14.79 -5.48 -16.27
C ASN A 23 -14.43 -4.50 -15.13
N VAL A 24 -13.74 -3.40 -15.47
CA VAL A 24 -13.22 -2.44 -14.49
C VAL A 24 -13.98 -1.12 -14.56
N ASP A 25 -14.67 -0.78 -13.47
CA ASP A 25 -15.22 0.56 -13.25
C ASP A 25 -14.18 1.44 -12.53
N TYR A 26 -13.56 2.36 -13.26
CA TYR A 26 -12.51 3.23 -12.72
C TYR A 26 -13.11 4.51 -12.13
N VAL A 27 -12.97 4.65 -10.81
CA VAL A 27 -13.43 5.83 -10.07
C VAL A 27 -12.24 6.75 -9.76
N ALA A 28 -12.13 7.85 -10.50
CA ALA A 28 -11.17 8.91 -10.24
C ALA A 28 -11.71 9.87 -9.17
N THR A 29 -11.13 9.83 -7.97
CA THR A 29 -11.50 10.73 -6.87
C THR A 29 -10.30 11.08 -5.98
N ASP A 30 -10.48 12.00 -5.04
CA ASP A 30 -9.44 12.45 -4.13
C ASP A 30 -9.18 11.44 -2.99
N ARG A 31 -8.02 11.56 -2.34
CA ARG A 31 -7.55 10.61 -1.31
C ARG A 31 -8.41 10.60 -0.05
N ARG A 32 -9.07 11.73 0.30
CA ARG A 32 -9.98 11.79 1.45
C ARG A 32 -11.24 10.98 1.15
N THR A 33 -11.81 11.14 -0.04
CA THR A 33 -12.97 10.35 -0.49
C THR A 33 -12.65 8.86 -0.55
N VAL A 34 -11.49 8.47 -1.08
CA VAL A 34 -11.00 7.07 -1.00
C VAL A 34 -10.89 6.60 0.45
N GLY A 35 -10.34 7.43 1.34
CA GLY A 35 -10.17 7.14 2.75
C GLY A 35 -11.48 6.85 3.49
N GLN A 36 -12.57 7.54 3.12
CA GLN A 36 -13.91 7.29 3.66
C GLN A 36 -14.53 6.04 3.03
N ARG A 37 -14.45 5.88 1.70
CA ARG A 37 -15.04 4.75 0.99
C ARG A 37 -14.43 3.42 1.41
N ARG A 38 -13.12 3.39 1.66
CA ARG A 38 -12.40 2.15 1.95
C ARG A 38 -12.79 1.49 3.29
N THR A 39 -13.51 2.20 4.16
CA THR A 39 -14.00 1.62 5.43
C THR A 39 -15.23 0.73 5.24
N SER A 40 -15.99 0.92 4.15
CA SER A 40 -17.16 0.09 3.85
C SER A 40 -16.75 -1.31 3.37
N LYS A 41 -17.37 -2.33 3.98
CA LYS A 41 -17.28 -3.75 3.59
C LYS A 41 -18.40 -4.17 2.64
N ASP A 42 -19.26 -3.25 2.23
CA ASP A 42 -20.39 -3.56 1.37
C ASP A 42 -19.92 -3.93 -0.05
N PRO A 43 -20.79 -4.55 -0.86
CA PRO A 43 -20.52 -4.72 -2.29
C PRO A 43 -20.33 -3.37 -2.99
N ALA A 44 -19.58 -3.36 -4.10
CA ALA A 44 -19.30 -2.14 -4.85
C ALA A 44 -20.56 -1.35 -5.26
N VAL A 45 -21.65 -2.06 -5.60
CA VAL A 45 -22.95 -1.48 -5.98
C VAL A 45 -23.60 -0.66 -4.84
N LYS A 46 -23.22 -0.90 -3.58
CA LYS A 46 -23.69 -0.18 -2.39
C LYS A 46 -22.67 0.81 -1.83
N GLY A 47 -21.68 1.21 -2.64
CA GLY A 47 -20.65 2.15 -2.22
C GLY A 47 -19.38 1.50 -1.68
N GLY A 48 -19.31 0.16 -1.65
CA GLY A 48 -18.07 -0.56 -1.38
C GLY A 48 -17.04 -0.45 -2.50
N TRP A 49 -16.03 -1.32 -2.46
CA TRP A 49 -14.90 -1.30 -3.38
C TRP A 49 -14.26 -2.69 -3.51
N HIS A 50 -13.52 -2.90 -4.59
CA HIS A 50 -12.75 -4.13 -4.83
C HIS A 50 -11.25 -3.90 -4.79
N LEU A 51 -10.78 -2.82 -5.41
CA LEU A 51 -9.37 -2.45 -5.51
C LEU A 51 -9.22 -0.94 -5.30
N TYR A 52 -8.14 -0.54 -4.65
CA TYR A 52 -7.72 0.85 -4.57
C TYR A 52 -6.20 0.94 -4.65
N ASN A 53 -5.71 2.04 -5.22
CA ASN A 53 -4.28 2.31 -5.21
C ASN A 53 -3.89 3.03 -3.91
N ASN A 54 -2.80 2.58 -3.30
CA ASN A 54 -2.22 3.23 -2.14
C ASN A 54 -0.71 3.30 -2.25
N PHE A 55 -0.12 4.19 -1.47
CA PHE A 55 1.30 4.22 -1.16
C PHE A 55 1.48 4.09 0.35
N THR A 56 2.53 3.40 0.76
CA THR A 56 2.97 3.30 2.15
C THR A 56 4.13 4.25 2.40
N ASP A 57 4.32 4.62 3.67
CA ASP A 57 5.46 5.42 4.08
C ASP A 57 6.72 4.54 4.26
N GLY A 58 7.84 5.18 4.61
CA GLY A 58 9.11 4.48 4.83
C GLY A 58 9.14 3.56 6.04
N MET A 59 8.14 3.61 6.92
CA MET A 59 8.03 2.69 8.07
C MET A 59 7.58 1.32 7.61
N ALA A 60 6.84 1.20 6.50
CA ALA A 60 6.45 -0.09 5.92
C ALA A 60 7.62 -0.89 5.29
N ARG A 61 8.89 -0.50 5.52
CA ARG A 61 10.06 -1.24 5.03
C ARG A 61 10.37 -2.50 5.83
N ALA A 62 9.93 -2.57 7.08
CA ALA A 62 10.03 -3.78 7.89
C ALA A 62 8.69 -4.55 7.85
N PRO A 63 8.71 -5.90 7.78
CA PRO A 63 7.48 -6.71 7.78
C PRO A 63 6.57 -6.39 8.98
N MET A 64 7.16 -6.22 10.16
CA MET A 64 6.42 -5.94 11.41
C MET A 64 5.67 -4.61 11.43
N THR A 65 6.09 -3.63 10.65
CA THR A 65 5.46 -2.31 10.59
C THR A 65 4.56 -2.15 9.37
N HIS A 66 4.45 -3.19 8.54
CA HIS A 66 3.69 -3.14 7.30
C HIS A 66 2.21 -3.50 7.52
N ALA A 67 1.36 -2.51 7.87
CA ALA A 67 -0.05 -2.70 8.23
C ALA A 67 -0.92 -3.52 7.24
N HIS A 68 -0.54 -3.60 5.96
CA HIS A 68 -1.26 -4.42 4.95
C HIS A 68 -0.93 -5.92 5.00
N LEU A 69 -0.03 -6.37 5.89
CA LEU A 69 0.25 -7.79 6.12
C LEU A 69 -0.56 -8.38 7.28
N TRP A 70 -1.16 -7.52 8.11
CA TRP A 70 -1.82 -7.89 9.35
C TRP A 70 -3.30 -8.20 9.13
N ALA A 71 -3.87 -9.07 9.97
CA ALA A 71 -5.29 -9.38 10.01
C ALA A 71 -6.00 -8.74 11.21
N GLY A 72 -7.32 -8.91 11.28
CA GLY A 72 -8.14 -8.46 12.42
C GLY A 72 -8.29 -6.93 12.52
N ALA A 73 -8.41 -6.43 13.75
CA ALA A 73 -8.66 -5.00 14.03
C ALA A 73 -7.48 -4.09 13.63
N ASN A 74 -6.27 -4.64 13.54
CA ASN A 74 -5.06 -3.92 13.14
C ASN A 74 -4.82 -3.94 11.63
N ALA A 75 -5.66 -4.64 10.86
CA ALA A 75 -5.52 -4.75 9.43
C ALA A 75 -5.82 -3.42 8.72
N ALA A 76 -5.03 -3.13 7.70
CA ALA A 76 -5.42 -2.12 6.72
C ALA A 76 -6.73 -2.50 6.00
N PRO A 77 -7.47 -1.53 5.44
CA PRO A 77 -8.65 -1.79 4.62
C PRO A 77 -8.36 -2.80 3.51
N GLY A 78 -9.19 -3.85 3.44
CA GLY A 78 -8.96 -5.06 2.64
C GLY A 78 -9.21 -6.35 3.44
N TRP A 79 -9.13 -6.26 4.77
CA TRP A 79 -9.45 -7.35 5.71
C TRP A 79 -8.84 -8.71 5.34
N PRO A 80 -7.51 -8.77 5.07
CA PRO A 80 -6.85 -10.02 4.78
C PRO A 80 -6.91 -10.95 6.00
N LYS A 81 -6.85 -12.26 5.74
CA LYS A 81 -6.71 -13.30 6.76
C LYS A 81 -5.32 -13.89 6.60
N THR A 82 -4.42 -13.66 7.56
CA THR A 82 -3.00 -14.00 7.46
C THR A 82 -2.49 -14.76 8.69
N PRO A 83 -3.06 -15.93 9.02
CA PRO A 83 -2.76 -16.65 10.27
C PRO A 83 -1.27 -17.02 10.40
N ARG A 84 -0.62 -17.41 9.30
CA ARG A 84 0.83 -17.73 9.29
C ARG A 84 1.70 -16.51 9.58
N ILE A 85 1.32 -15.34 9.06
CA ILE A 85 2.06 -14.09 9.33
C ILE A 85 1.93 -13.71 10.81
N GLU A 86 0.77 -13.94 11.42
CA GLU A 86 0.57 -13.73 12.86
C GLU A 86 1.42 -14.69 13.72
N GLU A 87 1.52 -15.97 13.33
CA GLU A 87 2.41 -16.96 13.98
C GLU A 87 3.87 -16.49 13.96
N PHE A 88 4.40 -16.11 12.80
CA PHE A 88 5.78 -15.61 12.68
C PHE A 88 5.98 -14.29 13.44
N SER A 89 4.96 -13.44 13.48
CA SER A 89 5.01 -12.18 14.23
C SER A 89 5.14 -12.42 15.74
N ALA A 90 4.52 -13.48 16.27
CA ALA A 90 4.66 -13.87 17.66
C ALA A 90 6.07 -14.39 18.00
N GLU A 91 6.77 -14.99 17.03
CA GLU A 91 8.14 -15.50 17.19
C GLU A 91 9.23 -14.47 16.86
N TRP A 92 8.84 -13.31 16.31
CA TRP A 92 9.75 -12.28 15.81
C TRP A 92 10.83 -11.86 16.81
N VAL A 93 10.47 -11.71 18.09
CA VAL A 93 11.42 -11.29 19.15
C VAL A 93 12.54 -12.32 19.35
N ARG A 94 12.28 -13.60 19.05
CA ARG A 94 13.25 -14.69 19.19
C ARG A 94 14.08 -14.89 17.93
N THR A 95 13.46 -14.78 16.75
CA THR A 95 14.10 -15.13 15.47
C THR A 95 13.78 -14.12 14.35
N PRO A 96 14.17 -12.85 14.51
CA PRO A 96 13.72 -11.77 13.63
C PRO A 96 14.10 -11.97 12.15
N ASP A 97 15.32 -12.44 11.85
CA ASP A 97 15.78 -12.62 10.47
C ASP A 97 15.05 -13.74 9.73
N GLN A 98 14.81 -14.87 10.42
CA GLN A 98 14.06 -16.00 9.86
C GLN A 98 12.60 -15.61 9.65
N CYS A 99 11.98 -15.00 10.67
CA CYS A 99 10.61 -14.51 10.60
C CYS A 99 10.43 -13.48 9.46
N ALA A 100 11.41 -12.59 9.23
CA ALA A 100 11.35 -11.64 8.14
C ALA A 100 11.25 -12.31 6.77
N GLN A 101 12.04 -13.35 6.53
CA GLN A 101 12.01 -14.10 5.28
C GLN A 101 10.70 -14.90 5.13
N ASP A 102 10.26 -15.55 6.20
CA ASP A 102 9.05 -16.38 6.17
C ASP A 102 7.79 -15.53 5.99
N ILE A 103 7.72 -14.36 6.64
CA ILE A 103 6.63 -13.39 6.43
C ILE A 103 6.64 -12.89 4.98
N GLN A 104 7.80 -12.57 4.40
CA GLN A 104 7.87 -12.13 3.01
C GLN A 104 7.40 -13.23 2.06
N ARG A 105 7.88 -14.47 2.22
CA ARG A 105 7.43 -15.61 1.39
C ARG A 105 5.94 -15.85 1.52
N GLN A 106 5.40 -15.82 2.74
CA GLN A 106 3.98 -16.00 2.98
C GLN A 106 3.15 -14.87 2.36
N ALA A 107 3.63 -13.63 2.41
CA ALA A 107 2.97 -12.49 1.78
C ALA A 107 2.89 -12.62 0.25
N PHE A 108 3.87 -13.27 -0.40
CA PHE A 108 3.80 -13.60 -1.83
C PHE A 108 2.77 -14.70 -2.16
N THR A 109 2.49 -15.60 -1.21
CA THR A 109 1.45 -16.63 -1.35
C THR A 109 0.05 -16.04 -1.14
N ASP A 110 -0.14 -15.30 -0.06
CA ASP A 110 -1.46 -14.78 0.33
C ASP A 110 -1.85 -13.54 -0.49
N MET A 111 -0.87 -12.86 -1.08
CA MET A 111 -1.02 -11.64 -1.89
C MET A 111 -2.01 -10.60 -1.29
N PRO A 112 -1.85 -10.20 -0.01
CA PRO A 112 -2.77 -9.23 0.61
C PRO A 112 -2.68 -7.84 -0.04
N HIS A 113 -1.57 -7.54 -0.73
CA HIS A 113 -1.41 -6.39 -1.60
C HIS A 113 -0.43 -6.73 -2.73
N ILE A 114 -0.47 -5.95 -3.81
CA ILE A 114 0.47 -6.06 -4.93
C ILE A 114 1.42 -4.87 -4.90
N ALA A 115 2.71 -5.14 -4.72
CA ALA A 115 3.74 -4.11 -4.76
C ALA A 115 3.95 -3.62 -6.21
N LEU A 116 3.57 -2.37 -6.48
CA LEU A 116 3.73 -1.76 -7.81
C LEU A 116 5.10 -1.09 -8.00
N GLY A 117 5.89 -0.96 -6.93
CA GLY A 117 7.24 -0.37 -6.95
C GLY A 117 7.42 0.76 -5.94
N GLY A 118 8.63 1.33 -5.95
CA GLY A 118 9.00 2.46 -5.10
C GLY A 118 8.82 3.81 -5.81
N ILE A 119 8.44 4.83 -5.05
CA ILE A 119 8.37 6.21 -5.54
C ILE A 119 9.38 7.08 -4.80
N ALA A 120 10.23 7.79 -5.55
CA ALA A 120 11.00 8.90 -4.99
C ALA A 120 10.08 10.12 -4.86
N ARG A 121 10.03 10.72 -3.67
CA ARG A 121 9.29 11.96 -3.41
C ARG A 121 10.28 13.13 -3.45
N PRO A 122 10.39 13.85 -4.59
CA PRO A 122 11.24 15.02 -4.64
C PRO A 122 10.63 16.13 -3.79
N THR A 123 11.45 16.77 -2.98
CA THR A 123 11.09 18.01 -2.27
C THR A 123 11.71 19.19 -3.02
N ALA A 124 10.91 20.21 -3.29
CA ALA A 124 11.40 21.45 -3.89
C ALA A 124 11.67 22.48 -2.77
N TYR A 125 12.85 23.08 -2.80
CA TYR A 125 13.27 24.13 -1.89
C TYR A 125 13.51 25.42 -2.66
N ARG A 126 13.39 26.57 -2.00
CA ARG A 126 13.89 27.83 -2.56
C ARG A 126 15.40 27.75 -2.71
N ALA A 127 15.93 28.44 -3.72
CA ALA A 127 17.36 28.40 -4.05
C ALA A 127 18.26 29.05 -2.99
N ASP A 128 17.71 29.88 -2.10
CA ASP A 128 18.42 30.58 -1.03
C ASP A 128 18.45 29.81 0.30
N LEU A 129 17.83 28.62 0.36
CA LEU A 129 17.89 27.76 1.53
C LEU A 129 19.19 26.95 1.53
N ALA A 130 20.04 27.20 2.53
CA ALA A 130 21.23 26.40 2.82
C ALA A 130 20.93 25.29 3.84
N GLU A 131 21.81 24.27 3.89
CA GLU A 131 21.81 23.21 4.92
C GLU A 131 20.51 22.40 5.02
N VAL A 132 19.76 22.29 3.91
CA VAL A 132 18.58 21.43 3.83
C VAL A 132 19.01 19.97 3.92
N MET A 133 18.55 19.27 4.96
CA MET A 133 18.82 17.85 5.10
C MET A 133 18.19 17.03 3.95
N PRO A 134 18.91 16.04 3.40
CA PRO A 134 18.35 15.13 2.41
C PRO A 134 17.13 14.38 2.97
N GLY A 135 15.99 14.48 2.27
CA GLY A 135 14.79 13.75 2.68
C GLY A 135 13.51 14.25 2.03
N CYS A 136 12.45 13.46 2.20
CA CYS A 136 11.10 13.92 1.99
C CYS A 136 10.70 14.74 3.21
N ALA A 137 10.27 15.98 3.03
CA ALA A 137 9.66 16.71 4.12
C ALA A 137 8.35 16.00 4.53
N VAL A 138 8.22 15.68 5.81
CA VAL A 138 7.02 15.11 6.42
C VAL A 138 6.27 16.25 7.10
N PHE A 139 5.14 16.64 6.52
CA PHE A 139 4.21 17.61 7.08
C PHE A 139 2.88 16.91 7.37
#